data_AF-A0A5C3MMR7-F1
#
_entry.id   AF-A0A5C3MMR7-F1
#
_cell.length_a   1.000
_cell.length_b   1.000
_cell.length_c   1.000
_cell.angle_alpha   90.00
_cell.angle_beta   90.00
_cell.angle_gamma   90.00
#
_symmetry.space_group_name_H-M   'P 1'
#
loop_
_entity.id
_entity.type
_entity.pdbx_description
1 polymer ?
#
loop_
_entity_poly.entity_id
_entity_poly.type
_entity_poly.pdbx_seq_one_letter_code
_entity_poly.pdbx_strand_id
1 'polypeptide(L)'
;MGWSIGSATPLALLGHPDAVPKDLYAKLEPSYRLLIFYDPPHLTFGYDQPPEGYNPWTDPDYPTPIELFDNFRYWCSGYYEHPGRSSRDVLKLNFSKRGERPSVDNMTAEEYAKNFDGLAASRCEFPMYFPMQPVLRVQAGKALWDEEAVRTVLPRVEVALLTCTAANWYCVYGFIETEKRYKEYLAKGAEVRPIRFIEIEGGNHFIHWDDPVAFWAATVKAINGN
;
A
#
# COMPACT_ATOMS: atom_id res chain seq x y z
N MET A 1 -5.67 -5.49 -8.85
CA MET A 1 -5.64 -4.49 -7.77
C MET A 1 -5.07 -5.17 -6.53
N GLY A 2 -4.15 -4.52 -5.83
CA GLY A 2 -3.76 -4.92 -4.48
C GLY A 2 -4.22 -3.86 -3.49
N TRP A 3 -4.61 -4.28 -2.28
CA TRP A 3 -4.95 -3.37 -1.18
C TRP A 3 -3.96 -3.59 -0.04
N SER A 4 -3.59 -2.50 0.64
CA SER A 4 -2.72 -2.56 1.80
C SER A 4 -1.41 -3.30 1.48
N ILE A 5 -0.89 -4.08 2.44
CA ILE A 5 0.32 -4.89 2.26
C ILE A 5 0.19 -5.93 1.14
N GLY A 6 -1.03 -6.38 0.82
CA GLY A 6 -1.31 -7.28 -0.29
C GLY A 6 -0.94 -6.71 -1.67
N SER A 7 -0.69 -5.40 -1.74
CA SER A 7 -0.08 -4.73 -2.91
C SER A 7 1.32 -5.23 -3.25
N ALA A 8 2.02 -5.86 -2.31
CA ALA A 8 3.35 -6.45 -2.56
C ALA A 8 3.28 -7.68 -3.48
N THR A 9 2.20 -8.46 -3.42
CA THR A 9 2.04 -9.68 -4.21
C THR A 9 2.03 -9.40 -5.73
N PRO A 10 1.22 -8.47 -6.26
CA PRO A 10 1.24 -8.16 -7.70
C PRO A 10 2.55 -7.49 -8.16
N LEU A 11 3.35 -6.88 -7.26
CA LEU A 11 4.70 -6.42 -7.61
C LEU A 11 5.63 -7.59 -7.96
N ALA A 12 5.44 -8.77 -7.38
CA ALA A 12 6.27 -9.94 -7.67
C ALA A 12 6.21 -10.36 -9.14
N LEU A 13 5.04 -10.20 -9.79
CA LEU A 13 4.85 -10.48 -11.21
C LEU A 13 5.74 -9.60 -12.10
N LEU A 14 6.12 -8.40 -11.64
CA LEU A 14 6.94 -7.45 -12.40
C LEU A 14 8.40 -7.48 -11.93
N GLY A 15 8.62 -7.70 -10.63
CA GLY A 15 9.94 -7.69 -10.00
C GLY A 15 10.72 -9.00 -10.11
N HIS A 16 10.05 -10.12 -10.41
CA HIS A 16 10.67 -11.45 -10.52
C HIS A 16 10.32 -12.14 -11.85
N PRO A 17 10.71 -11.57 -13.00
CA PRO A 17 10.35 -12.11 -14.31
C PRO A 17 10.81 -13.55 -14.55
N ASP A 18 11.91 -13.96 -13.92
CA ASP A 18 12.45 -15.32 -14.08
C ASP A 18 11.60 -16.38 -13.33
N ALA A 19 10.73 -15.96 -12.42
CA ALA A 19 9.81 -16.85 -11.71
C ALA A 19 8.57 -17.23 -12.52
N VAL A 20 8.30 -16.53 -13.63
CA VAL A 20 7.11 -16.73 -14.47
C VAL A 20 7.54 -17.10 -15.90
N PRO A 21 7.06 -18.24 -16.45
CA PRO A 21 7.34 -18.61 -17.84
C PRO A 21 6.97 -17.52 -18.85
N LYS A 22 7.83 -17.33 -19.86
CA LYS A 22 7.66 -16.27 -20.88
C LYS A 22 6.35 -16.41 -21.68
N ASP A 23 5.86 -17.62 -21.88
CA ASP A 23 4.59 -17.86 -22.57
C ASP A 23 3.38 -17.38 -21.74
N LEU A 24 3.47 -17.38 -20.40
CA LEU A 24 2.44 -16.80 -19.53
C LEU A 24 2.44 -15.28 -19.62
N TYR A 25 3.60 -14.63 -19.66
CA TYR A 25 3.67 -13.19 -19.91
C TYR A 25 3.05 -12.82 -21.26
N ALA A 26 3.36 -13.58 -22.32
CA ALA A 26 2.76 -13.35 -23.64
C ALA A 26 1.23 -13.48 -23.64
N LYS A 27 0.65 -14.35 -22.80
CA LYS A 27 -0.81 -14.49 -22.62
C LYS A 27 -1.41 -13.35 -21.80
N LEU A 28 -0.68 -12.84 -20.80
CA LEU A 28 -1.14 -11.75 -19.94
C LEU A 28 -1.07 -10.40 -20.64
N GLU A 29 -0.03 -10.17 -21.45
CA GLU A 29 0.28 -8.87 -22.02
C GLU A 29 -0.87 -8.23 -22.81
N PRO A 30 -1.73 -8.96 -23.56
CA PRO A 30 -2.88 -8.36 -24.24
C PRO A 30 -3.94 -7.75 -23.30
N SER A 31 -4.05 -8.27 -22.06
CA SER A 31 -5.18 -7.98 -21.16
C SER A 31 -4.77 -7.28 -19.87
N TYR A 32 -3.54 -7.48 -19.41
CA TYR A 32 -3.04 -6.86 -18.19
C TYR A 32 -2.45 -5.48 -18.53
N ARG A 33 -3.21 -4.43 -18.21
CA ARG A 33 -2.93 -3.03 -18.59
C ARG A 33 -2.70 -2.09 -17.41
N LEU A 34 -3.31 -2.40 -16.27
CA LEU A 34 -3.32 -1.50 -15.13
C LEU A 34 -3.19 -2.30 -13.84
N LEU A 35 -2.20 -1.92 -13.03
CA LEU A 35 -2.06 -2.35 -11.66
C LEU A 35 -2.49 -1.20 -10.73
N ILE A 36 -3.62 -1.39 -10.03
CA ILE A 36 -4.06 -0.45 -9.01
C ILE A 36 -3.51 -0.90 -7.65
N PHE A 37 -2.72 -0.04 -7.01
CA PHE A 37 -2.41 -0.13 -5.59
C PHE A 37 -3.39 0.73 -4.83
N TYR A 38 -4.17 0.10 -3.96
CA TYR A 38 -5.11 0.77 -3.08
C TYR A 38 -4.49 0.85 -1.68
N ASP A 39 -4.11 2.07 -1.31
CA ASP A 39 -3.58 2.46 -0.01
C ASP A 39 -2.45 1.53 0.52
N PRO A 40 -1.37 1.31 -0.26
CA PRO A 40 -0.25 0.47 0.17
C PRO A 40 0.58 1.15 1.28
N PRO A 41 0.94 0.45 2.36
CA PRO A 41 1.91 0.96 3.34
C PRO A 41 3.32 1.04 2.76
N HIS A 42 4.20 1.84 3.36
CA HIS A 42 5.61 1.93 2.99
C HIS A 42 6.33 0.56 2.98
N LEU A 43 5.86 -0.37 3.82
CA LEU A 43 6.34 -1.76 3.91
C LEU A 43 6.16 -2.55 2.61
N THR A 44 5.15 -2.22 1.80
CA THR A 44 4.91 -2.83 0.48
C THR A 44 6.12 -2.65 -0.44
N PHE A 45 6.82 -1.52 -0.31
CA PHE A 45 7.93 -1.14 -1.19
C PHE A 45 9.30 -1.33 -0.54
N GLY A 46 9.34 -1.87 0.69
CA GLY A 46 10.59 -2.06 1.43
C GLY A 46 11.23 -0.75 1.89
N TYR A 47 10.45 0.31 2.13
CA TYR A 47 10.98 1.59 2.60
C TYR A 47 11.27 1.54 4.10
N ASP A 48 12.39 2.14 4.51
CA ASP A 48 12.79 2.18 5.91
C ASP A 48 11.80 2.99 6.74
N GLN A 49 11.42 2.45 7.90
CA GLN A 49 10.54 3.15 8.83
C GLN A 49 11.30 4.31 9.53
N PRO A 50 10.71 5.52 9.62
CA PRO A 50 11.22 6.58 10.48
C PRO A 50 11.30 6.11 11.95
N PRO A 51 12.41 6.37 12.66
CA PRO A 51 12.59 5.96 14.06
C PRO A 51 11.50 6.46 15.02
N GLU A 52 10.93 7.62 14.74
CA GLU A 52 9.89 8.29 15.53
C GLU A 52 8.49 7.75 15.25
N GLY A 53 8.33 6.96 14.16
CA GLY A 53 7.06 6.41 13.73
C GLY A 53 6.54 5.35 14.69
N TYR A 54 5.31 5.49 15.18
CA TYR A 54 4.66 4.47 15.99
C TYR A 54 4.50 3.17 15.22
N ASN A 55 4.87 2.05 15.85
CA ASN A 55 4.69 0.71 15.33
C ASN A 55 3.70 -0.07 16.21
N PRO A 56 2.51 -0.43 15.70
CA PRO A 56 1.50 -1.16 16.49
C PRO A 56 1.93 -2.58 16.83
N TRP A 57 2.97 -3.13 16.19
CA TRP A 57 3.46 -4.50 16.37
C TRP A 57 4.58 -4.64 17.39
N THR A 58 5.08 -3.52 17.91
CA THR A 58 6.13 -3.49 18.94
C THR A 58 5.74 -2.58 20.10
N ASP A 59 4.44 -2.31 20.27
CA ASP A 59 3.94 -1.44 21.33
C ASP A 59 4.03 -2.16 22.68
N PRO A 60 4.82 -1.65 23.65
CA PRO A 60 5.01 -2.32 24.94
C PRO A 60 3.73 -2.37 25.79
N ASP A 61 2.71 -1.57 25.49
CA ASP A 61 1.43 -1.58 26.20
C ASP A 61 0.59 -2.85 25.87
N TYR A 62 0.95 -3.59 24.81
CA TYR A 62 0.24 -4.79 24.34
C TYR A 62 1.23 -5.97 24.27
N PRO A 63 1.50 -6.66 25.39
CA PRO A 63 2.61 -7.60 25.50
C PRO A 63 2.40 -8.92 24.76
N THR A 64 1.16 -9.29 24.40
CA THR A 64 0.87 -10.54 23.68
C THR A 64 0.59 -10.32 22.19
N PRO A 65 0.86 -11.32 21.32
CA PRO A 65 0.49 -11.24 19.91
C PRO A 65 -0.99 -10.93 19.68
N ILE A 66 -1.89 -11.49 20.49
CA ILE A 66 -3.33 -11.27 20.37
C ILE A 66 -3.68 -9.80 20.67
N GLU A 67 -3.11 -9.23 21.73
CA GLU A 67 -3.31 -7.82 22.08
C GLU A 67 -2.73 -6.87 21.01
N LEU A 68 -1.57 -7.20 20.42
CA LEU A 68 -1.00 -6.42 19.30
C LEU A 68 -1.92 -6.45 18.08
N PHE A 69 -2.45 -7.62 17.71
CA PHE A 69 -3.40 -7.74 16.61
C PHE A 69 -4.71 -6.99 16.89
N ASP A 70 -5.22 -7.06 18.12
CA ASP A 70 -6.41 -6.32 18.53
C ASP A 70 -6.17 -4.80 18.49
N ASN A 71 -5.01 -4.34 18.97
CA ASN A 71 -4.61 -2.94 18.88
C ASN A 71 -4.46 -2.47 17.42
N PHE A 72 -3.87 -3.32 16.57
CA PHE A 72 -3.63 -3.01 15.17
C PHE A 72 -4.91 -2.66 14.43
N ARG A 73 -6.01 -3.38 14.65
CA ARG A 73 -7.28 -3.14 13.92
C ARG A 73 -7.81 -1.72 14.14
N TYR A 74 -7.69 -1.20 15.36
CA TYR A 74 -8.11 0.16 15.70
C TYR A 74 -7.15 1.22 15.16
N TRP A 75 -5.85 0.89 15.08
CA TRP A 75 -4.85 1.80 14.54
C TRP A 75 -4.96 1.88 13.02
N CYS A 76 -5.09 0.73 12.35
CA CYS A 76 -5.11 0.69 10.89
C CYS A 76 -6.38 1.33 10.31
N SER A 77 -7.51 1.25 11.04
CA SER A 77 -8.80 1.81 10.64
C SER A 77 -9.11 3.19 11.22
N GLY A 78 -8.20 3.81 11.98
CA GLY A 78 -8.42 5.17 12.49
C GLY A 78 -8.36 6.25 11.39
N TYR A 79 -9.01 7.38 11.64
CA TYR A 79 -8.84 8.62 10.86
C TYR A 79 -7.78 9.51 11.51
N TYR A 80 -6.78 9.90 10.74
CA TYR A 80 -5.62 10.66 11.19
C TYR A 80 -5.52 11.98 10.41
N GLU A 81 -5.34 13.09 11.13
CA GLU A 81 -4.94 14.35 10.49
C GLU A 81 -3.43 14.41 10.38
N HIS A 82 -2.90 14.65 9.18
CA HIS A 82 -1.46 14.67 8.90
C HIS A 82 -0.94 16.08 8.59
N PRO A 83 -0.32 16.78 9.56
CA PRO A 83 0.25 18.12 9.32
C PRO A 83 1.26 18.18 8.17
N GLY A 84 2.06 17.11 8.01
CA GLY A 84 3.07 17.00 6.95
C GLY A 84 2.55 16.63 5.56
N ARG A 85 1.24 16.33 5.39
CA ARG A 85 0.71 15.81 4.12
C ARG A 85 0.87 16.79 2.97
N SER A 86 0.46 18.04 3.16
CA SER A 86 0.48 19.06 2.11
C SER A 86 1.90 19.40 1.65
N SER A 87 2.86 19.38 2.57
CA SER A 87 4.28 19.58 2.29
C SER A 87 5.03 18.31 1.88
N ARG A 88 4.35 17.16 1.82
CA ARG A 88 4.95 15.84 1.58
C ARG A 88 6.12 15.54 2.55
N ASP A 89 6.00 16.01 3.80
CA ASP A 89 7.00 15.86 4.85
C ASP A 89 6.64 14.68 5.76
N VAL A 90 7.30 13.55 5.53
CA VAL A 90 7.03 12.27 6.22
C VAL A 90 7.21 12.38 7.73
N LEU A 91 8.20 13.18 8.19
CA LEU A 91 8.49 13.31 9.62
C LEU A 91 7.45 14.15 10.38
N LYS A 92 6.57 14.84 9.65
CA LYS A 92 5.43 15.59 10.19
C LYS A 92 4.10 14.87 10.01
N LEU A 93 4.11 13.60 9.60
CA LEU A 93 2.90 12.78 9.63
C LEU A 93 2.52 12.49 11.08
N ASN A 94 1.22 12.29 11.31
CA ASN A 94 0.70 11.92 12.60
C ASN A 94 1.07 10.47 12.94
N PHE A 95 1.99 10.32 13.89
CA PHE A 95 2.47 9.03 14.41
C PHE A 95 1.74 8.62 15.69
N SER A 96 0.55 9.15 15.98
CA SER A 96 -0.20 8.79 17.18
C SER A 96 -0.61 7.31 17.20
N LYS A 97 -0.67 6.75 18.42
CA LYS A 97 -1.11 5.36 18.65
C LYS A 97 -2.55 5.09 18.20
N ARG A 98 -3.39 6.13 18.12
CA ARG A 98 -4.80 6.01 17.78
C ARG A 98 -5.27 7.21 16.96
N GLY A 99 -6.02 6.92 15.91
CA GLY A 99 -6.78 7.90 15.13
C GLY A 99 -8.23 7.97 15.63
N GLU A 100 -8.98 8.94 15.15
CA GLU A 100 -10.39 9.10 15.52
C GLU A 100 -11.27 8.09 14.78
N ARG A 101 -12.44 7.78 15.33
CA ARG A 101 -13.55 7.09 14.66
C ARG A 101 -13.11 5.86 13.83
N PRO A 102 -12.45 4.87 14.43
CA PRO A 102 -11.93 3.74 13.67
C PRO A 102 -13.07 2.96 13.00
N SER A 103 -12.94 2.59 11.73
CA SER A 103 -14.04 1.93 10.97
C SER A 103 -14.57 0.66 11.61
N VAL A 104 -13.72 -0.04 12.37
CA VAL A 104 -14.13 -1.25 13.10
C VAL A 104 -15.23 -0.97 14.14
N ASP A 105 -15.37 0.26 14.63
CA ASP A 105 -16.46 0.65 15.53
C ASP A 105 -17.81 0.74 14.79
N ASN A 106 -17.78 0.88 13.45
CA ASN A 106 -18.97 0.88 12.60
C ASN A 106 -19.35 -0.52 12.11
N MET A 107 -18.65 -1.57 12.54
CA MET A 107 -18.95 -2.95 12.19
C MET A 107 -19.72 -3.63 13.32
N THR A 108 -20.79 -4.32 13.00
CA THR A 108 -21.38 -5.31 13.92
C THR A 108 -20.39 -6.46 14.15
N ALA A 109 -20.55 -7.21 15.25
CA ALA A 109 -19.72 -8.37 15.51
C ALA A 109 -19.78 -9.42 14.38
N GLU A 110 -20.95 -9.58 13.74
CA GLU A 110 -21.13 -10.49 12.60
C GLU A 110 -20.40 -9.98 11.35
N GLU A 111 -20.49 -8.69 11.04
CA GLU A 111 -19.75 -8.09 9.92
C GLU A 111 -18.24 -8.18 10.14
N TYR A 112 -17.77 -7.88 11.35
CA TYR A 112 -16.36 -8.01 11.68
C TYR A 112 -15.88 -9.45 11.48
N ALA A 113 -16.61 -10.44 11.99
CA ALA A 113 -16.24 -11.85 11.85
C ALA A 113 -16.28 -12.35 10.39
N LYS A 114 -17.09 -11.74 9.51
CA LYS A 114 -17.12 -12.06 8.07
C LYS A 114 -15.96 -11.44 7.29
N ASN A 115 -15.48 -10.28 7.73
CA ASN A 115 -14.47 -9.51 7.00
C ASN A 115 -13.05 -9.69 7.56
N PHE A 116 -12.90 -10.24 8.76
CA PHE A 116 -11.61 -10.41 9.42
C PHE A 116 -11.40 -11.82 9.96
N ASP A 117 -10.27 -12.43 9.56
CA ASP A 117 -9.77 -13.69 10.11
C ASP A 117 -8.29 -13.54 10.52
N GLY A 118 -8.06 -13.31 11.82
CA GLY A 118 -6.72 -13.19 12.37
C GLY A 118 -5.91 -14.50 12.33
N LEU A 119 -6.57 -15.66 12.35
CA LEU A 119 -5.90 -16.96 12.22
C LEU A 119 -5.43 -17.20 10.79
N ALA A 120 -6.21 -16.78 9.79
CA ALA A 120 -5.74 -16.77 8.40
C ALA A 120 -4.59 -15.78 8.23
N ALA A 121 -4.74 -14.53 8.71
CA ALA A 121 -3.70 -13.52 8.60
C ALA A 121 -2.35 -14.00 9.17
N SER A 122 -2.36 -14.60 10.37
CA SER A 122 -1.14 -15.12 11.03
C SER A 122 -0.46 -16.29 10.32
N ARG A 123 -1.14 -17.00 9.41
CA ARG A 123 -0.57 -18.13 8.64
C ARG A 123 -0.27 -17.80 7.17
N CYS A 124 -0.74 -16.65 6.68
CA CYS A 124 -0.54 -16.20 5.30
C CYS A 124 0.67 -15.26 5.21
N GLU A 125 0.59 -14.19 4.41
CA GLU A 125 1.76 -13.35 4.11
C GLU A 125 2.17 -12.42 5.26
N PHE A 126 1.33 -12.24 6.29
CA PHE A 126 1.57 -11.24 7.33
C PHE A 126 2.91 -11.40 8.09
N PRO A 127 3.30 -12.59 8.59
CA PRO A 127 4.59 -12.78 9.29
C PRO A 127 5.80 -12.63 8.37
N MET A 128 5.61 -12.76 7.06
CA MET A 128 6.66 -12.72 6.06
C MET A 128 7.09 -11.28 5.75
N TYR A 129 6.18 -10.31 5.81
CA TYR A 129 6.46 -8.96 5.32
C TYR A 129 7.53 -8.19 6.11
N PHE A 130 7.62 -8.38 7.44
CA PHE A 130 8.63 -7.72 8.26
C PHE A 130 10.06 -8.21 7.98
N PRO A 131 10.36 -9.53 8.02
CA PRO A 131 11.71 -10.01 7.72
C PRO A 131 12.08 -9.86 6.24
N MET A 132 11.09 -9.78 5.33
CA MET A 132 11.35 -9.67 3.88
C MET A 132 11.50 -8.24 3.36
N GLN A 133 11.55 -7.21 4.21
CA GLN A 133 11.72 -5.82 3.75
C GLN A 133 12.88 -5.62 2.74
N PRO A 134 14.07 -6.24 2.90
CA PRO A 134 15.12 -6.15 1.89
C PRO A 134 14.73 -6.76 0.53
N VAL A 135 14.01 -7.88 0.54
CA VAL A 135 13.53 -8.54 -0.69
C VAL A 135 12.44 -7.70 -1.36
N LEU A 136 11.50 -7.16 -0.59
CA LEU A 136 10.44 -6.29 -1.09
C LEU A 136 10.99 -5.01 -1.71
N ARG A 137 12.09 -4.46 -1.14
CA ARG A 137 12.80 -3.33 -1.72
C ARG A 137 13.35 -3.64 -3.10
N VAL A 138 14.01 -4.79 -3.26
CA VAL A 138 14.51 -5.25 -4.57
C VAL A 138 13.36 -5.50 -5.54
N GLN A 139 12.30 -6.17 -5.08
CA GLN A 139 11.11 -6.47 -5.88
C GLN A 139 10.44 -5.18 -6.40
N ALA A 140 10.16 -4.22 -5.52
CA ALA A 140 9.58 -2.94 -5.88
C ALA A 140 10.51 -2.15 -6.80
N GLY A 141 11.82 -2.16 -6.51
CA GLY A 141 12.83 -1.53 -7.34
C GLY A 141 12.83 -2.06 -8.77
N LYS A 142 12.85 -3.37 -8.93
CA LYS A 142 12.82 -4.03 -10.25
C LYS A 142 11.47 -3.84 -10.95
N ALA A 143 10.37 -3.89 -10.23
CA ALA A 143 9.04 -3.73 -10.81
C ALA A 143 8.76 -2.32 -11.34
N LEU A 144 9.25 -1.28 -10.65
CA LEU A 144 8.84 0.10 -10.88
C LEU A 144 9.94 0.98 -11.49
N TRP A 145 11.21 0.74 -11.13
CA TRP A 145 12.32 1.66 -11.44
C TRP A 145 13.39 1.09 -12.36
N ASP A 146 13.45 -0.23 -12.56
CA ASP A 146 14.46 -0.88 -13.41
C ASP A 146 14.07 -0.78 -14.89
N GLU A 147 14.89 -0.10 -15.69
CA GLU A 147 14.54 0.19 -17.08
C GLU A 147 14.41 -1.07 -17.94
N GLU A 148 15.22 -2.10 -17.70
CA GLU A 148 15.14 -3.34 -18.46
C GLU A 148 13.81 -4.05 -18.17
N ALA A 149 13.45 -4.20 -16.89
CA ALA A 149 12.19 -4.80 -16.49
C ALA A 149 10.98 -3.99 -16.99
N VAL A 150 11.05 -2.66 -16.94
CA VAL A 150 9.98 -1.78 -17.48
C VAL A 150 9.79 -2.00 -18.98
N ARG A 151 10.87 -2.11 -19.76
CA ARG A 151 10.80 -2.32 -21.22
C ARG A 151 10.40 -3.73 -21.63
N THR A 152 10.69 -4.74 -20.81
CA THR A 152 10.59 -6.15 -21.21
C THR A 152 9.50 -6.94 -20.49
N VAL A 153 9.12 -6.55 -19.28
CA VAL A 153 8.17 -7.28 -18.43
C VAL A 153 6.85 -6.54 -18.39
N LEU A 154 5.90 -7.00 -19.21
CA LEU A 154 4.57 -6.40 -19.38
C LEU A 154 4.69 -4.87 -19.59
N PRO A 155 5.34 -4.42 -20.68
CA PRO A 155 5.75 -3.02 -20.86
C PRO A 155 4.57 -2.05 -20.98
N ARG A 156 3.38 -2.57 -21.30
CA ARG A 156 2.15 -1.79 -21.42
C ARG A 156 1.36 -1.69 -20.11
N VAL A 157 1.90 -2.19 -19.01
CA VAL A 157 1.26 -2.08 -17.69
C VAL A 157 1.65 -0.77 -17.03
N GLU A 158 0.64 0.03 -16.75
CA GLU A 158 0.72 1.23 -15.94
C GLU A 158 0.32 0.94 -14.50
N VAL A 159 0.67 1.85 -13.59
CA VAL A 159 0.30 1.80 -12.18
C VAL A 159 -0.59 2.98 -11.83
N ALA A 160 -1.62 2.73 -11.03
CA ALA A 160 -2.33 3.77 -10.28
C ALA A 160 -2.15 3.51 -8.79
N LEU A 161 -1.55 4.47 -8.08
CA LEU A 161 -1.33 4.41 -6.64
C LEU A 161 -2.33 5.34 -5.96
N LEU A 162 -3.33 4.74 -5.32
CA LEU A 162 -4.36 5.43 -4.56
C LEU A 162 -3.91 5.49 -3.10
N THR A 163 -4.09 6.63 -2.45
CA THR A 163 -3.93 6.76 -1.01
C THR A 163 -5.14 7.44 -0.38
N CYS A 164 -5.43 7.05 0.84
CA CYS A 164 -6.44 7.66 1.68
C CYS A 164 -5.78 8.71 2.58
N THR A 165 -6.19 9.98 2.47
CA THR A 165 -5.42 11.10 3.06
C THR A 165 -5.49 11.17 4.60
N ALA A 166 -6.44 10.46 5.19
CA ALA A 166 -6.60 10.30 6.63
C ALA A 166 -6.31 8.87 7.12
N ALA A 167 -5.70 8.02 6.30
CA ALA A 167 -5.27 6.69 6.73
C ALA A 167 -4.10 6.77 7.72
N ASN A 168 -3.78 5.65 8.36
CA ASN A 168 -2.59 5.58 9.20
C ASN A 168 -1.30 5.99 8.45
N TRP A 169 -0.31 6.47 9.19
CA TRP A 169 0.89 7.05 8.61
C TRP A 169 1.69 6.10 7.70
N TYR A 170 1.56 4.77 7.85
CA TYR A 170 2.28 3.84 6.98
C TYR A 170 1.88 4.03 5.51
N CYS A 171 0.57 4.21 5.27
CA CYS A 171 0.01 4.29 3.93
C CYS A 171 0.30 5.65 3.29
N VAL A 172 0.10 6.73 4.05
CA VAL A 172 0.44 8.09 3.61
C VAL A 172 1.94 8.21 3.33
N TYR A 173 2.80 7.61 4.16
CA TYR A 173 4.24 7.55 3.89
C TYR A 173 4.56 6.78 2.61
N GLY A 174 3.97 5.58 2.43
CA GLY A 174 4.13 4.79 1.22
C GLY A 174 3.87 5.61 -0.05
N PHE A 175 2.75 6.33 -0.08
CA PHE A 175 2.42 7.23 -1.18
C PHE A 175 3.45 8.35 -1.37
N ILE A 176 3.76 9.12 -0.32
CA ILE A 176 4.66 10.28 -0.40
C ILE A 176 6.04 9.87 -0.92
N GLU A 177 6.58 8.79 -0.39
CA GLU A 177 7.93 8.36 -0.73
C GLU A 177 8.00 7.71 -2.11
N THR A 178 6.97 6.98 -2.53
CA THR A 178 6.88 6.48 -3.92
C THR A 178 6.76 7.64 -4.91
N GLU A 179 5.97 8.67 -4.59
CA GLU A 179 5.84 9.87 -5.43
C GLU A 179 7.17 10.63 -5.56
N LYS A 180 7.87 10.82 -4.43
CA LYS A 180 9.19 11.44 -4.39
C LYS A 180 10.18 10.66 -5.27
N ARG A 181 10.30 9.34 -5.08
CA ARG A 181 11.20 8.50 -5.87
C ARG A 181 10.86 8.55 -7.36
N TYR A 182 9.58 8.45 -7.71
CA TYR A 182 9.15 8.56 -9.10
C TYR A 182 9.63 9.87 -9.76
N LYS A 183 9.44 11.01 -9.07
CA LYS A 183 9.94 12.32 -9.54
C LYS A 183 11.47 12.36 -9.65
N GLU A 184 12.19 11.77 -8.70
CA GLU A 184 13.66 11.70 -8.73
C GLU A 184 14.21 10.88 -9.91
N TYR A 185 13.59 9.75 -10.24
CA TYR A 185 13.97 8.94 -11.40
C TYR A 185 13.67 9.66 -12.71
N LEU A 186 12.49 10.28 -12.83
CA LEU A 186 12.14 11.09 -14.00
C LEU A 186 13.11 12.26 -14.22
N ALA A 187 13.52 12.95 -13.13
CA ALA A 187 14.49 14.04 -13.21
C ALA A 187 15.88 13.59 -13.70
N LYS A 188 16.21 12.29 -13.56
CA LYS A 188 17.44 11.67 -14.08
C LYS A 188 17.29 11.18 -15.52
N GLY A 189 16.10 11.32 -16.13
CA GLY A 189 15.80 10.80 -17.47
C GLY A 189 15.62 9.28 -17.53
N ALA A 190 15.40 8.62 -16.40
CA ALA A 190 15.22 7.17 -16.35
C ALA A 190 13.84 6.76 -16.92
N GLU A 191 13.80 5.64 -17.62
CA GLU A 191 12.55 5.03 -18.07
C GLU A 191 11.93 4.19 -16.94
N VAL A 192 10.94 4.78 -16.26
CA VAL A 192 10.23 4.15 -15.14
C VAL A 192 8.85 3.68 -15.55
N ARG A 193 8.29 2.72 -14.80
CA ARG A 193 6.90 2.32 -14.99
C ARG A 193 6.00 3.53 -14.78
N PRO A 194 5.07 3.86 -15.70
CA PRO A 194 4.18 5.00 -15.51
C PRO A 194 3.33 4.85 -14.26
N ILE A 195 3.32 5.87 -13.39
CA ILE A 195 2.52 5.88 -12.16
C ILE A 195 1.62 7.11 -12.12
N ARG A 196 0.31 6.88 -11.95
CA ARG A 196 -0.66 7.92 -11.56
C ARG A 196 -0.83 7.91 -10.05
N PHE A 197 -0.75 9.08 -9.42
CA PHE A 197 -0.93 9.27 -7.99
C PHE A 197 -2.30 9.88 -7.72
N ILE A 198 -3.13 9.21 -6.93
CA ILE A 198 -4.52 9.59 -6.67
C ILE A 198 -4.77 9.63 -5.17
N GLU A 199 -5.30 10.74 -4.67
CA GLU A 199 -5.69 10.89 -3.26
C GLU A 199 -7.20 10.75 -3.12
N ILE A 200 -7.64 9.98 -2.11
CA ILE A 200 -9.02 9.90 -1.62
C ILE A 200 -9.08 10.81 -0.39
N GLU A 201 -9.53 12.04 -0.59
CA GLU A 201 -9.53 13.07 0.44
C GLU A 201 -10.45 12.70 1.60
N GLY A 202 -9.95 12.84 2.83
CA GLY A 202 -10.66 12.52 4.07
C GLY A 202 -10.83 11.03 4.35
N GLY A 203 -10.52 10.14 3.41
CA GLY A 203 -10.67 8.70 3.59
C GLY A 203 -9.59 8.11 4.51
N ASN A 204 -9.94 7.07 5.25
CA ASN A 204 -8.98 6.24 5.97
C ASN A 204 -8.65 4.94 5.20
N HIS A 205 -7.91 4.03 5.83
CA HIS A 205 -7.50 2.77 5.20
C HIS A 205 -8.66 1.85 4.77
N PHE A 206 -9.83 2.01 5.39
CA PHE A 206 -11.04 1.24 5.16
C PHE A 206 -12.14 2.07 4.50
N ILE A 207 -11.79 3.10 3.71
CA ILE A 207 -12.80 3.95 3.06
C ILE A 207 -13.77 3.18 2.16
N HIS A 208 -13.39 2.01 1.63
CA HIS A 208 -14.29 1.11 0.91
C HIS A 208 -15.46 0.58 1.76
N TRP A 209 -15.31 0.58 3.09
CA TRP A 209 -16.35 0.27 4.07
C TRP A 209 -17.14 1.53 4.46
N ASP A 210 -16.44 2.60 4.85
CA ASP A 210 -17.08 3.80 5.40
C ASP A 210 -17.75 4.70 4.35
N ASP A 211 -17.14 4.84 3.17
CA ASP A 211 -17.66 5.60 2.02
C ASP A 211 -17.33 4.87 0.71
N PRO A 212 -18.10 3.82 0.37
CA PRO A 212 -17.88 3.05 -0.85
C PRO A 212 -18.04 3.92 -2.12
N VAL A 213 -18.79 5.03 -2.06
CA VAL A 213 -18.98 5.93 -3.20
C VAL A 213 -17.68 6.66 -3.50
N ALA A 214 -17.00 7.22 -2.49
CA ALA A 214 -15.70 7.85 -2.66
C ALA A 214 -14.63 6.85 -3.14
N PHE A 215 -14.60 5.63 -2.58
CA PHE A 215 -13.70 4.57 -3.03
C PHE A 215 -13.91 4.22 -4.51
N TRP A 216 -15.16 4.03 -4.94
CA TRP A 216 -15.46 3.70 -6.32
C TRP A 216 -15.18 4.87 -7.26
N ALA A 217 -15.44 6.11 -6.86
CA ALA A 217 -15.10 7.29 -7.65
C ALA A 217 -13.59 7.35 -7.93
N ALA A 218 -12.75 7.13 -6.92
CA ALA A 218 -11.30 7.08 -7.08
C ALA A 218 -10.84 5.89 -7.95
N THR A 219 -11.47 4.73 -7.81
CA THR A 219 -11.18 3.54 -8.61
C THR A 219 -11.54 3.75 -10.08
N VAL A 220 -12.70 4.34 -10.37
CA VAL A 220 -13.13 4.68 -11.74
C VAL A 220 -12.18 5.71 -12.35
N LYS A 221 -11.77 6.73 -11.60
CA LYS A 221 -10.72 7.67 -12.00
C LYS A 221 -9.41 6.96 -12.36
N ALA A 222 -8.98 6.02 -11.54
CA ALA A 222 -7.77 5.23 -11.79
C ALA A 222 -7.84 4.42 -13.10
N ILE A 223 -9.00 3.80 -13.37
CA ILE A 223 -9.27 3.00 -14.56
C ILE A 223 -9.34 3.87 -15.83
N ASN A 224 -10.04 5.00 -15.76
CA ASN A 224 -10.32 5.83 -16.93
C ASN A 224 -9.22 6.85 -17.24
N GLY A 225 -8.31 7.12 -16.30
CA GLY A 225 -7.21 8.07 -16.50
C GLY A 225 -7.60 9.55 -16.47
N ASN A 226 -8.80 9.88 -15.98
CA ASN A 226 -9.35 11.24 -15.85
C ASN A 226 -9.53 11.64 -14.38
#